data_AF-A0A9X1Q770-F1
#
_entry.id   AF-A0A9X1Q770-F1
#
_cell.length_a   1.000
_cell.length_b   1.000
_cell.length_c   1.000
_cell.angle_alpha   90.00
_cell.angle_beta   90.00
_cell.angle_gamma   90.00
#
_symmetry.space_group_name_H-M   'P 1'
#
loop_
_entity.id
_entity.type
_entity.pdbx_description
1 polymer ?
#
loop_
_entity_poly.entity_id
_entity_poly.type
_entity_poly.pdbx_seq_one_letter_code
_entity_poly.pdbx_strand_id
1 'polypeptide(L)'
;MPTSVLIVVALSVLLGFLVIALAPRDTEASGSTAADRHVHFPQVHWNVDHGSAAYLTMLDQLDQLRNLAEKAPRFADVVISGGNDTPTVHAVVRLRDFHVVRFLAGDTPHDFVLNLASGVPGAEDATDDNFFLGMESHDALARVANQSLTVVNLCQSSLEDSLRDLGVRGTDRTAQACGMLRYVIAITEASRFRPVADLIANGMDKGTRNGRSSPCS
;
A
#
# COMPACT_ATOMS: atom_id res chain seq x y z
N MET A 1 -31.37 -33.40 28.58
CA MET A 1 -29.91 -33.10 28.53
C MET A 1 -29.14 -34.41 28.47
N PRO A 2 -27.98 -34.49 27.80
CA PRO A 2 -27.49 -33.77 26.63
C PRO A 2 -27.33 -34.80 25.45
N THR A 3 -26.54 -34.69 24.37
CA THR A 3 -25.63 -33.64 23.86
C THR A 3 -25.57 -33.66 22.32
N SER A 4 -25.52 -32.48 21.71
CA SER A 4 -24.75 -32.10 20.51
C SER A 4 -24.22 -33.16 19.53
N VAL A 5 -24.96 -33.41 18.44
CA VAL A 5 -24.43 -33.97 17.18
C VAL A 5 -24.40 -32.86 16.11
N LEU A 6 -23.52 -31.87 16.28
CA LEU A 6 -23.43 -30.73 15.35
C LEU A 6 -22.08 -29.98 15.34
N ILE A 7 -20.96 -30.65 15.68
CA ILE A 7 -19.61 -30.05 15.59
C ILE A 7 -18.60 -31.08 15.04
N VAL A 8 -18.65 -31.34 13.73
CA VAL A 8 -17.60 -32.12 13.01
C VAL A 8 -17.26 -31.51 11.64
N VAL A 9 -18.20 -30.84 10.96
CA VAL A 9 -18.03 -30.43 9.55
C VAL A 9 -17.38 -29.04 9.37
N ALA A 10 -17.24 -28.24 10.42
CA ALA A 10 -16.66 -26.89 10.34
C ALA A 10 -15.11 -26.84 10.37
N LEU A 11 -14.42 -27.95 10.69
CA LEU A 11 -12.97 -27.93 10.95
C LEU A 11 -12.09 -28.22 9.72
N SER A 12 -12.67 -28.73 8.62
CA SER A 12 -11.88 -29.26 7.48
C SER A 12 -11.49 -28.23 6.41
N VAL A 13 -11.95 -26.98 6.50
CA VAL A 13 -11.56 -25.91 5.54
C VAL A 13 -10.36 -25.10 6.05
N LEU A 14 -10.16 -25.04 7.38
CA LEU A 14 -9.16 -24.15 8.01
C LEU A 14 -7.74 -24.74 8.05
N LEU A 15 -7.57 -26.04 7.79
CA LEU A 15 -6.25 -26.69 7.70
C LEU A 15 -5.63 -26.65 6.29
N GLY A 16 -6.40 -26.32 5.25
CA GLY A 16 -5.91 -26.30 3.86
C GLY A 16 -4.96 -25.14 3.54
N PHE A 17 -4.98 -24.06 4.35
CA PHE A 17 -4.17 -22.86 4.14
C PHE A 17 -2.88 -22.79 4.97
N LEU A 18 -2.61 -23.79 5.82
CA LEU A 18 -1.49 -23.80 6.78
C LEU A 18 -0.33 -24.72 6.35
N VAL A 19 -0.07 -24.87 5.05
CA VAL A 19 0.86 -25.90 4.51
C VAL A 19 2.07 -25.33 3.76
N ILE A 20 2.15 -24.01 3.50
CA ILE A 20 3.30 -23.42 2.76
C ILE A 20 4.43 -22.94 3.69
N ALA A 21 4.19 -22.76 4.99
CA ALA A 21 5.12 -22.02 5.87
C ALA A 21 6.17 -22.86 6.65
N LEU A 22 6.16 -24.20 6.59
CA LEU A 22 7.08 -25.04 7.39
C LEU A 22 7.56 -26.31 6.66
N ALA A 23 8.78 -26.25 6.12
CA ALA A 23 9.65 -27.41 5.91
C ALA A 23 11.03 -27.13 6.58
N PRO A 24 11.67 -28.11 7.24
CA PRO A 24 12.81 -27.83 8.14
C PRO A 24 14.19 -28.20 7.56
N ARG A 25 15.25 -27.48 8.02
CA ARG A 25 16.60 -27.92 8.47
C ARG A 25 17.37 -29.02 7.70
N ASP A 26 18.71 -29.02 7.54
CA ASP A 26 19.85 -28.32 8.19
C ASP A 26 21.10 -28.36 7.26
N THR A 27 22.22 -27.73 7.67
CA THR A 27 23.63 -27.90 7.19
C THR A 27 23.99 -27.34 5.78
N GLU A 28 25.15 -26.72 5.50
CA GLU A 28 26.41 -26.47 6.25
C GLU A 28 26.89 -24.99 6.19
N ALA A 29 28.03 -24.69 6.83
CA ALA A 29 28.56 -23.35 7.05
C ALA A 29 29.20 -22.67 5.82
N SER A 30 29.07 -21.33 5.73
CA SER A 30 30.15 -20.34 5.56
C SER A 30 29.61 -19.04 4.94
N GLY A 31 30.16 -17.88 5.34
CA GLY A 31 29.91 -16.59 4.70
C GLY A 31 29.16 -15.59 5.56
N SER A 32 29.88 -14.64 6.16
CA SER A 32 29.28 -13.41 6.66
C SER A 32 29.07 -12.44 5.49
N THR A 33 27.82 -12.07 5.22
CA THR A 33 27.46 -10.91 4.40
C THR A 33 26.31 -10.17 5.06
N ALA A 34 26.45 -8.84 5.21
CA ALA A 34 25.48 -7.99 5.87
C ALA A 34 24.27 -7.69 4.95
N ALA A 35 23.43 -8.71 4.73
CA ALA A 35 22.32 -8.66 3.78
C ALA A 35 21.06 -9.39 4.29
N ASP A 36 20.68 -9.16 5.54
CA ASP A 36 19.37 -9.59 6.07
C ASP A 36 18.83 -8.64 7.15
N ARG A 37 18.28 -7.50 6.70
CA ARG A 37 17.48 -6.56 7.51
C ARG A 37 16.13 -6.23 6.88
N HIS A 38 15.69 -7.05 5.91
CA HIS A 38 14.40 -6.86 5.24
C HIS A 38 13.26 -7.18 6.22
N VAL A 39 12.73 -6.15 6.88
CA VAL A 39 11.58 -6.28 7.75
C VAL A 39 10.34 -6.49 6.90
N HIS A 40 10.02 -7.76 6.62
CA HIS A 40 8.80 -8.12 5.92
C HIS A 40 7.57 -7.75 6.75
N PHE A 41 6.84 -6.74 6.27
CA PHE A 41 5.50 -6.42 6.75
C PHE A 41 4.47 -7.36 6.09
N PRO A 42 3.29 -7.58 6.71
CA PRO A 42 2.19 -8.25 6.02
C PRO A 42 1.79 -7.45 4.77
N GLN A 43 1.69 -8.14 3.64
CA GLN A 43 1.37 -7.51 2.36
C GLN A 43 -0.14 -7.48 2.09
N VAL A 44 -0.59 -6.37 1.51
CA VAL A 44 -1.95 -6.13 1.04
C VAL A 44 -1.85 -5.70 -0.42
N HIS A 45 -2.39 -6.49 -1.34
CA HIS A 45 -2.24 -6.21 -2.78
C HIS A 45 -3.43 -5.39 -3.31
N TRP A 46 -3.14 -4.32 -4.04
CA TRP A 46 -4.13 -3.50 -4.71
C TRP A 46 -3.72 -3.23 -6.16
N ASN A 47 -4.43 -3.86 -7.09
CA ASN A 47 -4.36 -3.48 -8.50
C ASN A 47 -5.41 -2.37 -8.77
N VAL A 48 -4.96 -1.19 -9.20
CA VAL A 48 -5.86 -0.04 -9.48
C VAL A 48 -6.80 -0.31 -10.65
N ASP A 49 -6.43 -1.18 -11.59
CA ASP A 49 -7.25 -1.53 -12.76
C ASP A 49 -8.38 -2.53 -12.45
N HIS A 50 -8.34 -3.17 -11.28
CA HIS A 50 -9.42 -4.03 -10.80
C HIS A 50 -10.57 -3.23 -10.14
N GLY A 51 -10.54 -1.89 -10.22
CA GLY A 51 -11.67 -1.00 -9.90
C GLY A 51 -12.06 -0.94 -8.43
N SER A 52 -13.30 -0.50 -8.16
CA SER A 52 -13.80 -0.24 -6.81
C SER A 52 -13.72 -1.44 -5.87
N ALA A 53 -14.00 -2.64 -6.36
CA ALA A 53 -14.07 -3.85 -5.54
C ALA A 53 -12.69 -4.25 -4.98
N ALA A 54 -11.63 -4.16 -5.80
CA ALA A 54 -10.27 -4.43 -5.34
C ALA A 54 -9.78 -3.37 -4.35
N TYR A 55 -10.10 -2.10 -4.60
CA TYR A 55 -9.79 -0.99 -3.71
C TYR A 55 -10.45 -1.14 -2.32
N LEU A 56 -11.76 -1.43 -2.27
CA LEU A 56 -12.46 -1.65 -1.01
C LEU A 56 -11.94 -2.90 -0.27
N THR A 57 -11.57 -3.96 -1.01
CA THR A 57 -10.95 -5.16 -0.42
C THR A 57 -9.62 -4.85 0.27
N MET A 58 -8.78 -3.97 -0.32
CA MET A 58 -7.53 -3.51 0.30
C MET A 58 -7.78 -2.78 1.63
N LEU A 59 -8.79 -1.89 1.68
CA LEU A 59 -9.15 -1.17 2.91
C LEU A 59 -9.67 -2.12 4.00
N ASP A 60 -10.53 -3.09 3.64
CA ASP A 60 -11.02 -4.12 4.56
C ASP A 60 -9.88 -4.99 5.10
N GLN A 61 -8.86 -5.29 4.29
CA GLN A 61 -7.66 -6.03 4.70
C GLN A 61 -6.78 -5.21 5.66
N LEU A 62 -6.63 -3.90 5.45
CA LEU A 62 -5.93 -3.02 6.41
C LEU A 62 -6.66 -2.94 7.76
N ASP A 63 -7.99 -2.84 7.76
CA ASP A 63 -8.77 -2.83 9.01
C ASP A 63 -8.65 -4.16 9.77
N GLN A 64 -8.71 -5.29 9.06
CA GLN A 64 -8.45 -6.61 9.63
C GLN A 64 -7.05 -6.71 10.27
N LEU A 65 -6.00 -6.27 9.56
CA LEU A 65 -4.62 -6.29 10.08
C LEU A 65 -4.45 -5.44 11.34
N ARG A 66 -5.09 -4.26 11.41
CA ARG A 66 -5.11 -3.42 12.61
C ARG A 66 -5.74 -4.14 13.81
N ASN A 67 -6.80 -4.91 13.58
CA ASN A 67 -7.61 -5.53 14.63
C ASN A 67 -7.05 -6.88 15.16
N LEU A 68 -5.87 -7.32 14.72
CA LEU A 68 -5.25 -8.58 15.17
C LEU A 68 -4.77 -8.49 16.64
N ALA A 69 -5.61 -8.94 17.55
CA ALA A 69 -5.65 -8.57 18.96
C ALA A 69 -4.37 -8.78 19.83
N GLU A 70 -3.45 -9.68 19.46
CA GLU A 70 -2.30 -10.04 20.32
C GLU A 70 -0.91 -9.80 19.71
N LYS A 71 -0.84 -9.63 18.39
CA LYS A 71 0.42 -9.39 17.65
C LYS A 71 0.18 -8.46 16.46
N ALA A 72 -0.63 -7.41 16.65
CA ALA A 72 -0.92 -6.42 15.62
C ALA A 72 0.41 -5.92 15.00
N PRO A 73 0.64 -6.15 13.70
CA PRO A 73 1.85 -5.67 13.05
C PRO A 73 1.87 -4.13 13.12
N ARG A 74 3.04 -3.55 13.37
CA ARG A 74 3.15 -2.08 13.51
C ARG A 74 2.94 -1.35 12.18
N PHE A 75 3.26 -2.04 11.09
CA PHE A 75 3.14 -1.57 9.72
C PHE A 75 2.61 -2.70 8.82
N ALA A 76 1.92 -2.34 7.75
CA ALA A 76 1.61 -3.18 6.60
C ALA A 76 2.33 -2.63 5.36
N ASP A 77 2.54 -3.48 4.37
CA ASP A 77 3.04 -3.09 3.04
C ASP A 77 1.89 -3.21 2.04
N VAL A 78 1.41 -2.08 1.51
CA VAL A 78 0.40 -2.08 0.44
C VAL A 78 1.14 -2.12 -0.90
N VAL A 79 1.06 -3.27 -1.57
CA VAL A 79 1.68 -3.50 -2.88
C VAL A 79 0.71 -3.01 -3.95
N ILE A 80 0.98 -1.84 -4.53
CA ILE A 80 0.11 -1.16 -5.49
C ILE A 80 0.62 -1.40 -6.91
N SER A 81 -0.23 -1.94 -7.77
CA SER A 81 0.05 -2.16 -9.20
C SER A 81 -1.05 -1.55 -10.07
N GLY A 82 -0.78 -1.38 -11.36
CA GLY A 82 -1.78 -1.03 -12.37
C GLY A 82 -1.65 -1.91 -13.61
N GLY A 83 -1.77 -1.31 -14.79
CA GLY A 83 -1.62 -1.97 -16.08
C GLY A 83 -0.20 -2.47 -16.33
N ASN A 84 -0.04 -3.30 -17.37
CA ASN A 84 1.18 -4.07 -17.66
C ASN A 84 2.49 -3.26 -17.74
N ASP A 85 2.43 -1.98 -18.11
CA ASP A 85 3.58 -1.08 -18.25
C ASP A 85 3.70 -0.06 -17.10
N THR A 86 2.97 -0.27 -15.99
CA THR A 86 3.06 0.56 -14.77
C THR A 86 4.04 -0.05 -13.77
N PRO A 87 4.88 0.76 -13.12
CA PRO A 87 5.74 0.25 -12.05
C PRO A 87 4.91 -0.12 -10.82
N THR A 88 5.30 -1.20 -10.13
CA THR A 88 4.73 -1.54 -8.82
C THR A 88 5.32 -0.60 -7.76
N VAL A 89 4.45 -0.07 -6.90
CA VAL A 89 4.80 0.86 -5.82
C VAL A 89 4.34 0.27 -4.49
N HIS A 90 5.26 0.17 -3.55
CA HIS A 90 5.01 -0.29 -2.18
C HIS A 90 4.73 0.90 -1.27
N ALA A 91 3.57 0.94 -0.62
CA ALA A 91 3.22 1.97 0.36
C ALA A 91 3.22 1.36 1.77
N VAL A 92 4.18 1.76 2.60
CA VAL A 92 4.26 1.29 3.99
C VAL A 92 3.26 2.08 4.83
N VAL A 93 2.30 1.37 5.44
CA VAL A 93 1.19 1.95 6.22
C VAL A 93 1.38 1.64 7.70
N ARG A 94 1.41 2.66 8.55
CA ARG A 94 1.42 2.52 10.01
C ARG A 94 0.02 2.12 10.50
N LEU A 95 -0.16 0.87 10.91
CA LEU A 95 -1.50 0.32 11.17
C LEU A 95 -2.24 0.95 12.37
N ARG A 96 -1.52 1.60 13.29
CA ARG A 96 -2.12 2.31 14.44
C ARG A 96 -3.10 3.43 14.00
N ASP A 97 -2.77 4.12 12.92
CA ASP A 97 -3.44 5.34 12.46
C ASP A 97 -3.68 5.38 10.94
N PHE A 98 -3.30 4.32 10.22
CA PHE A 98 -3.32 4.20 8.76
C PHE A 98 -2.48 5.23 8.00
N HIS A 99 -1.57 5.98 8.65
CA HIS A 99 -0.70 6.89 7.91
C HIS A 99 0.24 6.11 6.99
N VAL A 100 0.27 6.48 5.69
CA VAL A 100 1.37 6.08 4.81
C VAL A 100 2.62 6.83 5.28
N VAL A 101 3.71 6.09 5.52
CA VAL A 101 4.95 6.60 6.12
C VAL A 101 6.16 6.51 5.18
N ARG A 102 6.05 5.71 4.11
CA ARG A 102 7.07 5.56 3.05
C ARG A 102 6.40 5.04 1.78
N PHE A 103 6.90 5.47 0.63
CA PHE A 103 6.76 4.75 -0.63
C PHE A 103 8.10 4.14 -1.06
N LEU A 104 8.08 2.97 -1.70
CA LEU A 104 9.22 2.36 -2.39
C LEU A 104 8.80 1.95 -3.79
N ALA A 105 9.74 1.96 -4.73
CA ALA A 105 9.54 1.42 -6.07
C ALA A 105 10.76 0.67 -6.58
N GLY A 106 10.48 -0.50 -7.17
CA GLY A 106 11.44 -1.50 -7.60
C GLY A 106 11.12 -2.87 -7.00
N ASP A 107 11.67 -3.92 -7.63
CA ASP A 107 11.57 -5.31 -7.17
C ASP A 107 12.85 -5.78 -6.43
N THR A 108 13.77 -4.86 -6.09
CA THR A 108 15.14 -5.23 -5.66
C THR A 108 15.77 -4.21 -4.70
N PRO A 109 16.58 -4.62 -3.69
CA PRO A 109 17.01 -3.79 -2.54
C PRO A 109 17.89 -2.54 -2.79
N HIS A 110 17.91 -1.99 -4.00
CA HIS A 110 18.51 -0.69 -4.35
C HIS A 110 17.41 0.28 -4.81
N ASP A 111 16.23 0.11 -4.21
CA ASP A 111 14.96 0.74 -4.56
C ASP A 111 15.02 2.27 -4.53
N PHE A 112 14.09 2.87 -5.28
CA PHE A 112 13.76 4.28 -5.15
C PHE A 112 12.83 4.45 -3.94
N VAL A 113 13.23 5.25 -2.93
CA VAL A 113 12.54 5.33 -1.63
C VAL A 113 12.17 6.77 -1.29
N LEU A 114 10.89 6.99 -0.99
CA LEU A 114 10.32 8.26 -0.57
C LEU A 114 9.85 8.15 0.89
N ASN A 115 10.69 8.55 1.84
CA ASN A 115 10.34 8.57 3.26
C ASN A 115 9.45 9.78 3.59
N LEU A 116 8.27 9.55 4.17
CA LEU A 116 7.43 10.59 4.76
C LEU A 116 7.69 10.72 6.27
N ALA A 117 7.96 9.62 6.97
CA ALA A 117 8.17 9.59 8.41
C ALA A 117 9.54 9.04 8.82
N SER A 118 10.05 9.51 9.96
CA SER A 118 11.24 8.93 10.60
C SER A 118 10.93 7.66 11.38
N GLY A 119 11.91 6.77 11.58
CA GLY A 119 11.76 5.60 12.46
C GLY A 119 10.96 4.44 11.86
N VAL A 120 10.74 4.46 10.54
CA VAL A 120 10.22 3.31 9.78
C VAL A 120 11.36 2.31 9.57
N PRO A 121 11.20 1.01 9.91
CA PRO A 121 12.25 0.01 9.71
C PRO A 121 12.79 -0.02 8.27
N GLY A 122 14.08 -0.29 8.07
CA GLY A 122 14.72 -0.22 6.74
C GLY A 122 14.82 1.21 6.15
N ALA A 123 14.79 2.26 6.99
CA ALA A 123 15.03 3.64 6.52
C ALA A 123 16.49 3.89 6.10
N GLU A 124 17.40 3.09 6.64
CA GLU A 124 18.83 3.09 6.33
C GLU A 124 19.18 2.60 4.92
N ASP A 125 18.25 1.91 4.25
CA ASP A 125 18.42 1.38 2.88
C ASP A 125 18.01 2.40 1.79
N ALA A 126 17.54 3.60 2.17
CA ALA A 126 17.13 4.63 1.22
C ALA A 126 18.32 5.18 0.42
N THR A 127 18.27 5.05 -0.90
CA THR A 127 19.38 5.45 -1.80
C THR A 127 19.31 6.89 -2.31
N ASP A 128 18.25 7.63 -1.97
CA ASP A 128 17.96 8.99 -2.45
C ASP A 128 17.88 10.01 -1.31
N ASP A 129 17.72 11.30 -1.62
CA ASP A 129 17.62 12.34 -0.61
C ASP A 129 16.30 12.32 0.18
N ASN A 130 16.40 12.61 1.48
CA ASN A 130 15.27 12.61 2.41
C ASN A 130 14.39 13.87 2.29
N PHE A 131 14.17 14.39 1.07
CA PHE A 131 13.46 15.64 0.83
C PHE A 131 12.04 15.67 1.42
N PHE A 132 11.31 14.55 1.34
CA PHE A 132 9.94 14.43 1.84
C PHE A 132 9.83 14.03 3.32
N LEU A 133 10.96 13.89 4.02
CA LEU A 133 10.96 13.45 5.42
C LEU A 133 10.30 14.51 6.32
N GLY A 134 9.27 14.10 7.05
CA GLY A 134 8.41 14.95 7.85
C GLY A 134 7.17 15.48 7.12
N MET A 135 6.95 15.12 5.84
CA MET A 135 5.80 15.56 5.04
C MET A 135 4.62 14.58 5.08
N GLU A 136 4.35 13.92 6.22
CA GLU A 136 3.17 13.04 6.41
C GLU A 136 1.81 13.75 6.25
N SER A 137 1.76 15.09 6.20
CA SER A 137 0.52 15.86 6.12
C SER A 137 0.12 16.23 4.70
N HIS A 138 -1.18 16.20 4.43
CA HIS A 138 -1.77 16.61 3.15
C HIS A 138 -1.33 18.02 2.75
N ASP A 139 -1.29 18.98 3.67
CA ASP A 139 -0.89 20.37 3.40
C ASP A 139 0.58 20.51 3.00
N ALA A 140 1.47 19.63 3.48
CA ALA A 140 2.88 19.63 3.09
C ALA A 140 3.04 19.12 1.66
N LEU A 141 2.42 17.97 1.35
CA LEU A 141 2.44 17.39 0.00
C LEU A 141 1.73 18.29 -1.01
N ALA A 142 0.55 18.82 -0.69
CA ALA A 142 -0.20 19.76 -1.52
C ALA A 142 0.59 21.03 -1.87
N ARG A 143 1.40 21.53 -0.94
CA ARG A 143 2.28 22.69 -1.16
C ARG A 143 3.41 22.37 -2.12
N VAL A 144 4.05 21.19 -2.02
CA VAL A 144 5.09 20.77 -2.96
C VAL A 144 4.48 20.45 -4.34
N ALA A 145 3.32 19.80 -4.37
CA ALA A 145 2.53 19.52 -5.57
C ALA A 145 1.98 20.77 -6.27
N ASN A 146 2.03 21.94 -5.61
CA ASN A 146 1.39 23.18 -6.04
C ASN A 146 -0.11 22.98 -6.40
N GLN A 147 -0.81 22.14 -5.63
CA GLN A 147 -2.17 21.68 -5.90
C GLN A 147 -3.08 21.90 -4.69
N SER A 148 -4.32 22.36 -4.90
CA SER A 148 -5.31 22.43 -3.81
C SER A 148 -5.88 21.05 -3.50
N LEU A 149 -6.07 20.74 -2.21
CA LEU A 149 -6.74 19.51 -1.75
C LEU A 149 -8.14 19.33 -2.36
N THR A 150 -8.82 20.43 -2.69
CA THR A 150 -10.17 20.41 -3.31
C THR A 150 -10.19 19.98 -4.77
N VAL A 151 -9.03 19.89 -5.44
CA VAL A 151 -8.90 19.49 -6.86
C VAL A 151 -8.00 18.25 -7.03
N VAL A 152 -7.80 17.48 -5.98
CA VAL A 152 -7.08 16.20 -6.06
C VAL A 152 -7.97 15.17 -6.74
N ASN A 153 -7.66 14.87 -8.00
CA ASN A 153 -8.35 13.82 -8.74
C ASN A 153 -7.87 12.44 -8.28
N LEU A 154 -8.82 11.59 -7.90
CA LEU A 154 -8.63 10.23 -7.37
C LEU A 154 -9.29 9.17 -8.27
N CYS A 155 -9.57 9.49 -9.54
CA CYS A 155 -10.00 8.50 -10.52
C CYS A 155 -8.87 7.51 -10.84
N GLN A 156 -9.23 6.35 -11.41
CA GLN A 156 -8.29 5.27 -11.74
C GLN A 156 -7.06 5.77 -12.51
N SER A 157 -7.23 6.53 -13.61
CA SER A 157 -6.09 6.99 -14.42
C SER A 157 -5.19 7.98 -13.67
N SER A 158 -5.74 8.80 -12.77
CA SER A 158 -4.91 9.68 -11.93
C SER A 158 -4.10 8.91 -10.88
N LEU A 159 -4.60 7.76 -10.42
CA LEU A 159 -3.86 6.84 -9.56
C LEU A 159 -2.80 6.07 -10.38
N GLU A 160 -3.16 5.58 -11.56
CA GLU A 160 -2.23 4.91 -12.48
C GLU A 160 -1.05 5.81 -12.92
N ASP A 161 -1.32 7.08 -13.25
CA ASP A 161 -0.27 8.06 -13.52
C ASP A 161 0.58 8.34 -12.27
N SER A 162 -0.01 8.25 -11.07
CA SER A 162 0.75 8.36 -9.82
C SER A 162 1.68 7.18 -9.57
N LEU A 163 1.40 5.98 -10.09
CA LEU A 163 2.38 4.89 -10.09
C LEU A 163 3.60 5.28 -10.91
N ARG A 164 3.40 5.89 -12.09
CA ARG A 164 4.50 6.38 -12.94
C ARG A 164 5.30 7.48 -12.23
N ASP A 165 4.62 8.44 -11.60
CA ASP A 165 5.26 9.53 -10.86
C ASP A 165 6.12 9.03 -9.68
N LEU A 166 5.65 8.00 -8.96
CA LEU A 166 6.33 7.42 -7.80
C LEU A 166 7.29 6.28 -8.14
N GLY A 167 7.13 5.66 -9.30
CA GLY A 167 7.87 4.45 -9.67
C GLY A 167 9.12 4.69 -10.52
N VAL A 168 9.29 5.90 -11.06
CA VAL A 168 10.41 6.27 -11.92
C VAL A 168 11.42 7.13 -11.16
N ARG A 169 12.66 6.65 -11.06
CA ARG A 169 13.77 7.42 -10.47
C ARG A 169 14.05 8.68 -11.29
N GLY A 170 14.18 9.81 -10.62
CA GLY A 170 14.44 11.10 -11.27
C GLY A 170 13.21 11.86 -11.77
N THR A 171 11.99 11.37 -11.47
CA THR A 171 10.76 12.17 -11.62
C THR A 171 10.86 13.48 -10.83
N ASP A 172 10.20 14.53 -11.32
CA ASP A 172 10.13 15.81 -10.62
C ASP A 172 9.42 15.71 -9.27
N ARG A 173 9.91 16.45 -8.27
CA ARG A 173 9.37 16.44 -6.90
C ARG A 173 7.92 16.93 -6.81
N THR A 174 7.47 17.79 -7.73
CA THR A 174 6.06 18.22 -7.81
C THR A 174 5.18 17.03 -8.20
N ALA A 175 5.59 16.26 -9.20
CA ALA A 175 4.86 15.07 -9.67
C ALA A 175 4.86 13.96 -8.60
N GLN A 176 6.01 13.69 -7.97
CA GLN A 176 6.09 12.79 -6.82
C GLN A 176 5.16 13.22 -5.68
N ALA A 177 5.12 14.52 -5.35
CA ALA A 177 4.22 15.05 -4.33
C ALA A 177 2.74 14.90 -4.72
N CYS A 178 2.37 15.11 -5.98
CA CYS A 178 1.03 14.82 -6.51
C CYS A 178 0.66 13.34 -6.33
N GLY A 179 1.57 12.43 -6.71
CA GLY A 179 1.36 10.99 -6.57
C GLY A 179 1.20 10.54 -5.12
N MET A 180 2.10 10.99 -4.24
CA MET A 180 2.02 10.70 -2.81
C MET A 180 0.74 11.26 -2.20
N LEU A 181 0.34 12.49 -2.54
CA LEU A 181 -0.87 13.12 -2.02
C LEU A 181 -2.12 12.30 -2.37
N ARG A 182 -2.24 11.83 -3.62
CA ARG A 182 -3.36 10.97 -4.05
C ARG A 182 -3.41 9.66 -3.26
N TYR A 183 -2.27 8.98 -3.12
CA TYR A 183 -2.21 7.71 -2.40
C TYR A 183 -2.35 7.83 -0.88
N VAL A 184 -1.84 8.90 -0.27
CA VAL A 184 -2.08 9.20 1.16
C VAL A 184 -3.58 9.41 1.39
N ILE A 185 -4.30 10.15 0.55
CA ILE A 185 -5.75 10.31 0.69
C ILE A 185 -6.48 8.97 0.45
N ALA A 186 -6.13 8.25 -0.61
CA ALA A 186 -6.76 6.98 -0.98
C ALA A 186 -6.50 5.83 0.02
N ILE A 187 -5.44 5.89 0.82
CA ILE A 187 -5.14 4.87 1.83
C ILE A 187 -5.48 5.38 3.23
N THR A 188 -4.85 6.47 3.68
CA THR A 188 -4.98 6.95 5.06
C THR A 188 -6.38 7.47 5.37
N GLU A 189 -6.93 8.35 4.53
CA GLU A 189 -8.25 8.95 4.82
C GLU A 189 -9.40 8.00 4.51
N ALA A 190 -9.30 7.20 3.44
CA ALA A 190 -10.28 6.17 3.12
C ALA A 190 -10.38 5.08 4.19
N SER A 191 -9.26 4.63 4.77
CA SER A 191 -9.25 3.64 5.87
C SER A 191 -9.87 4.18 7.17
N ARG A 192 -9.94 5.52 7.34
CA ARG A 192 -10.54 6.19 8.50
C ARG A 192 -12.01 6.54 8.28
N PHE A 193 -12.35 6.94 7.06
CA PHE A 193 -13.63 7.55 6.73
C PHE A 193 -14.28 6.84 5.54
N ARG A 194 -15.21 5.93 5.83
CA ARG A 194 -15.99 5.20 4.83
C ARG A 194 -16.61 6.08 3.73
N PRO A 195 -17.16 7.29 4.01
CA PRO A 195 -17.65 8.17 2.94
C PRO A 195 -16.57 8.61 1.93
N VAL A 196 -15.31 8.70 2.35
CA VAL A 196 -14.16 9.00 1.46
C VAL A 196 -13.81 7.75 0.64
N ALA A 197 -13.80 6.56 1.25
CA ALA A 197 -13.64 5.30 0.54
C ALA A 197 -14.72 5.11 -0.55
N ASP A 198 -16.00 5.29 -0.18
CA ASP A 198 -17.13 5.19 -1.10
C ASP A 198 -17.03 6.22 -2.24
N LEU A 199 -16.60 7.46 -1.97
CA LEU A 199 -16.40 8.49 -2.99
C LEU A 199 -15.34 8.08 -4.03
N ILE A 200 -14.19 7.59 -3.57
CA ILE A 200 -13.07 7.17 -4.42
C ILE A 200 -13.44 5.92 -5.22
N ALA A 201 -14.05 4.92 -4.58
CA ALA A 201 -14.58 3.71 -5.22
C ALA A 201 -15.53 4.06 -6.39
N ASN A 202 -16.48 4.97 -6.16
CA ASN A 202 -17.38 5.48 -7.21
C ASN A 202 -16.67 6.27 -8.32
N GLY A 203 -15.48 6.83 -8.07
CA GLY A 203 -14.64 7.49 -9.06
C GLY A 203 -13.89 6.51 -9.96
N MET A 204 -13.38 5.41 -9.40
CA MET A 204 -12.67 4.37 -10.16
C MET A 204 -13.59 3.70 -11.19
N ASP A 205 -14.81 3.33 -10.80
CA ASP A 205 -15.78 2.67 -11.70
C ASP A 205 -16.35 3.58 -12.81
N LYS A 206 -16.15 4.89 -12.72
CA LYS A 206 -16.48 5.84 -13.79
C LYS A 206 -15.35 5.97 -14.82
N GLY A 207 -14.11 5.70 -14.42
CA GLY A 207 -12.98 5.59 -15.33
C GLY A 207 -13.11 4.35 -16.23
N THR A 208 -13.31 3.17 -15.62
CA THR A 208 -13.38 1.88 -16.34
C THR A 208 -14.46 1.81 -17.42
N ARG A 209 -15.63 2.44 -17.22
CA ARG A 209 -16.76 2.36 -18.17
C ARG A 209 -16.54 3.17 -19.45
N ASN A 210 -15.67 4.17 -19.43
CA ASN A 210 -15.39 5.01 -20.59
C ASN A 210 -14.09 4.55 -21.26
N GLY A 211 -14.16 3.46 -22.03
CA GLY A 211 -13.05 2.89 -22.81
C GLY A 211 -12.46 3.77 -23.93
N ARG A 212 -12.70 5.08 -23.88
CA ARG A 212 -11.84 6.12 -24.45
C ARG A 212 -11.51 7.07 -23.31
N SER A 213 -10.23 7.32 -23.08
CA SER A 213 -9.69 8.30 -22.14
C SER A 213 -10.41 9.66 -22.22
N SER A 214 -11.48 9.80 -21.45
CA SER A 214 -12.17 11.06 -21.23
C SER A 214 -11.55 11.68 -19.99
N PRO A 215 -10.92 12.86 -20.09
CA PRO A 215 -10.38 13.51 -18.90
C PRO A 215 -11.52 13.78 -17.92
N CYS A 216 -11.41 13.24 -16.70
CA CYS A 216 -12.33 13.59 -15.63
C CYS A 216 -12.12 15.06 -15.29
N SER A 217 -13.04 15.91 -15.76
CA SER A 217 -13.08 17.35 -15.50
C SER A 217 -13.69 17.66 -14.14
#